data_AF-A0A4Q6EY61-F1
#
_entry.id   AF-A0A4Q6EY61-F1
#
_cell.length_a   1.000
_cell.length_b   1.000
_cell.length_c   1.000
_cell.angle_alpha   90.00
_cell.angle_beta   90.00
_cell.angle_gamma   90.00
#
_symmetry.space_group_name_H-M   'P 1'
#
loop_
_entity.id
_entity.type
_entity.pdbx_description
1 polymer ?
#
loop_
_entity_poly.entity_id
_entity_poly.type
_entity_poly.pdbx_seq_one_letter_code
_entity_poly.pdbx_strand_id
1 'polypeptide(L)'
;MPDKKTMQRVEKDKREGKSASTQAGEFVRETVDHIREGKHGAKNAKQAIAIGLAKARRAGIKLPANSKSGAAKPAAPAKKKKAVSAKRSKAATKALKKLPKNSASPAALSRQTKAAAKKRGPKARKASARKAASTRKKSAS
;
A
#
# COMPACT_ATOMS: atom_id res chain seq x y z
N MET A 1 13.43 -1.90 3.89
CA MET A 1 12.65 -1.26 4.97
C MET A 1 11.93 -0.04 4.41
N PRO A 2 10.90 0.52 5.06
CA PRO A 2 10.30 1.79 4.65
C PRO A 2 11.27 2.95 4.75
N ASP A 3 11.15 3.91 3.84
CA ASP A 3 11.90 5.16 3.91
C ASP A 3 11.51 5.93 5.18
N LYS A 4 12.49 6.58 5.83
CA LYS A 4 12.27 7.38 7.05
C LYS A 4 11.16 8.43 6.83
N LYS A 5 11.12 9.03 5.63
CA LYS A 5 10.10 9.98 5.22
C LYS A 5 8.69 9.39 5.25
N THR A 6 8.50 8.14 4.82
CA THR A 6 7.21 7.45 4.90
C THR A 6 6.78 7.26 6.35
N MET A 7 7.70 6.84 7.22
CA MET A 7 7.42 6.65 8.64
C MET A 7 7.01 7.95 9.32
N GLN A 8 7.71 9.06 9.04
CA GLN A 8 7.35 10.39 9.56
C GLN A 8 5.93 10.82 9.14
N ARG A 9 5.56 10.59 7.88
CA ARG A 9 4.20 10.90 7.40
C ARG A 9 3.14 10.04 8.08
N VAL A 10 3.44 8.75 8.28
CA VAL A 10 2.57 7.82 9.00
C VAL A 10 2.39 8.23 10.46
N GLU A 11 3.46 8.66 11.13
CA GLU A 11 3.41 9.18 12.50
C GLU A 11 2.60 10.47 12.59
N LYS A 12 2.80 11.39 11.64
CA LYS A 12 1.97 12.59 11.52
C LYS A 12 0.49 12.22 11.34
N ASP A 13 0.18 11.31 10.43
CA ASP A 13 -1.18 10.84 10.23
C ASP A 13 -1.78 10.20 11.48
N LYS A 14 -0.97 9.48 12.25
CA LYS A 14 -1.37 8.89 13.53
C LYS A 14 -1.65 9.97 14.58
N ARG A 15 -0.81 10.99 14.69
CA ARG A 15 -1.00 12.14 15.60
C ARG A 15 -2.27 12.92 15.26
N GLU A 16 -2.56 13.09 13.97
CA GLU A 16 -3.81 13.70 13.48
C GLU A 16 -5.05 12.80 13.65
N GLY A 17 -4.90 11.60 14.20
CA GLY A 17 -6.00 10.67 14.42
C GLY A 17 -6.61 10.12 13.13
N LYS A 18 -5.86 10.11 12.02
CA LYS A 18 -6.32 9.57 10.74
C LYS A 18 -6.45 8.05 10.78
N SER A 19 -7.29 7.53 9.88
CA SER A 19 -7.60 6.10 9.82
C SER A 19 -6.38 5.24 9.43
N ALA A 20 -6.36 3.98 9.85
CA ALA A 20 -5.32 3.02 9.45
C ALA A 20 -5.18 2.85 7.92
N SER A 21 -6.28 3.01 7.17
CA SER A 21 -6.25 3.01 5.70
C SER A 21 -5.57 4.25 5.11
N THR A 22 -5.64 5.39 5.80
CA THR A 22 -4.96 6.63 5.40
C THR A 22 -3.46 6.49 5.64
N GLN A 23 -3.08 6.03 6.84
CA GLN A 23 -1.69 5.71 7.20
C GLN A 23 -1.05 4.72 6.22
N ALA A 24 -1.78 3.66 5.83
CA ALA A 24 -1.31 2.70 4.85
C ALA A 24 -1.13 3.28 3.45
N GLY A 25 -1.86 4.36 3.13
CA GLY A 25 -1.75 5.10 1.87
C GLY A 25 -0.34 5.64 1.65
N GLU A 26 0.37 6.04 2.70
CA GLU A 26 1.75 6.52 2.60
C GLU A 26 2.72 5.44 2.09
N PHE A 27 2.52 4.18 2.47
CA PHE A 27 3.33 3.06 1.96
C PHE A 27 3.01 2.73 0.50
N VAL A 28 1.74 2.88 0.10
CA VAL A 28 1.34 2.72 -1.30
C VAL A 28 1.94 3.84 -2.14
N ARG A 29 1.92 5.08 -1.64
CA ARG A 29 2.55 6.24 -2.28
C ARG A 29 4.05 6.01 -2.48
N GLU A 30 4.76 5.64 -1.42
CA GLU A 30 6.20 5.31 -1.51
C GLU A 30 6.48 4.21 -2.54
N THR A 31 5.64 3.17 -2.59
CA THR A 31 5.80 2.07 -3.57
C THR A 31 5.59 2.56 -5.00
N VAL A 32 4.61 3.44 -5.23
CA VAL A 32 4.35 4.07 -6.52
C VAL A 32 5.53 4.95 -6.93
N ASP A 33 6.08 5.73 -6.01
CA ASP A 33 7.25 6.58 -6.25
C ASP A 33 8.49 5.72 -6.57
N HIS A 34 8.75 4.65 -5.82
CA HIS A 34 9.84 3.71 -6.11
C HIS A 34 9.70 3.03 -7.48
N ILE A 35 8.47 2.76 -7.94
CA ILE A 35 8.24 2.23 -9.30
C ILE A 35 8.58 3.26 -10.37
N ARG A 36 8.16 4.51 -10.16
CA ARG A 36 8.45 5.62 -11.09
C ARG A 36 9.94 5.92 -11.17
N GLU A 37 10.63 5.91 -10.01
CA GLU A 37 12.09 6.05 -9.89
C GLU A 37 12.85 4.84 -10.50
N GLY A 38 12.18 3.74 -10.81
CA GLY A 38 12.80 2.55 -11.40
C GLY A 38 13.56 1.65 -10.42
N LYS A 39 13.34 1.80 -9.11
CA LYS A 39 13.89 0.88 -8.09
C LYS A 39 13.40 -0.55 -8.31
N HIS A 40 12.14 -0.71 -8.72
CA HIS A 40 11.50 -1.96 -9.14
C HIS A 40 10.26 -1.67 -10.00
N GLY A 41 9.82 -2.60 -10.84
CA GLY A 41 8.53 -2.52 -11.54
C GLY A 41 7.41 -3.31 -10.85
N ALA A 42 6.21 -3.27 -11.43
CA ALA A 42 5.09 -4.11 -11.03
C ALA A 42 4.30 -4.54 -12.28
N LYS A 43 3.76 -5.76 -12.28
CA LYS A 43 2.99 -6.32 -13.40
C LYS A 43 1.72 -5.51 -13.69
N ASN A 44 1.13 -4.90 -12.65
CA ASN A 44 -0.07 -4.06 -12.76
C ASN A 44 -0.26 -3.17 -11.51
N ALA A 45 -1.21 -2.23 -11.59
CA ALA A 45 -1.55 -1.32 -10.50
C ALA A 45 -2.01 -2.04 -9.21
N LYS A 46 -2.72 -3.18 -9.34
CA LYS A 46 -3.16 -3.98 -8.18
C LYS A 46 -1.96 -4.50 -7.39
N GLN A 47 -0.92 -4.96 -8.09
CA GLN A 47 0.31 -5.46 -7.46
C GLN A 47 1.07 -4.33 -6.76
N ALA A 48 1.18 -3.15 -7.39
CA ALA A 48 1.82 -1.98 -6.76
C ALA A 48 1.14 -1.61 -5.43
N ILE A 49 -0.19 -1.55 -5.43
CA ILE A 49 -0.98 -1.31 -4.21
C ILE A 49 -0.75 -2.43 -3.19
N ALA A 50 -0.76 -3.69 -3.62
CA ALA A 50 -0.58 -4.84 -2.73
C ALA A 50 0.79 -4.85 -2.04
N ILE A 51 1.86 -4.49 -2.76
CA ILE A 51 3.21 -4.36 -2.18
C ILE A 51 3.22 -3.30 -1.08
N GLY A 52 2.65 -2.12 -1.35
CA GLY A 52 2.54 -1.05 -0.36
C GLY A 52 1.73 -1.45 0.87
N LEU A 53 0.57 -2.10 0.68
CA LEU A 53 -0.25 -2.59 1.79
C LEU A 53 0.45 -3.69 2.61
N ALA A 54 1.21 -4.58 1.96
CA ALA A 54 2.00 -5.58 2.67
C ALA A 54 3.11 -4.94 3.52
N LYS A 55 3.72 -3.85 3.01
CA LYS A 55 4.71 -3.06 3.74
C LYS A 55 4.10 -2.36 4.95
N ALA A 56 2.92 -1.76 4.79
CA ALA A 56 2.16 -1.16 5.88
C ALA A 56 1.86 -2.16 7.01
N ARG A 57 1.41 -3.39 6.65
CA ARG A 57 1.19 -4.46 7.64
C ARG A 57 2.47 -4.86 8.36
N ARG A 58 3.59 -4.99 7.65
CA ARG A 58 4.90 -5.27 8.25
C ARG A 58 5.38 -4.15 9.18
N ALA A 59 4.99 -2.92 8.91
CA ALA A 59 5.26 -1.76 9.76
C ALA A 59 4.28 -1.63 10.96
N GLY A 60 3.39 -2.59 11.15
CA GLY A 60 2.47 -2.62 12.31
C GLY A 60 1.17 -1.85 12.13
N ILE A 61 0.84 -1.37 10.92
CA ILE A 61 -0.47 -0.75 10.67
C ILE A 61 -1.56 -1.82 10.73
N LYS A 62 -2.54 -1.59 11.61
CA LYS A 62 -3.71 -2.45 11.82
C LYS A 62 -4.71 -2.35 10.67
N LEU A 63 -4.38 -2.95 9.54
CA LEU A 63 -5.28 -3.08 8.39
C LEU A 63 -6.16 -4.34 8.52
N PRO A 64 -7.45 -4.27 8.15
CA PRO A 64 -8.30 -5.46 8.12
C PRO A 64 -7.71 -6.50 7.15
N ALA A 65 -7.82 -7.77 7.54
CA ALA A 65 -7.48 -8.88 6.66
C ALA A 65 -8.40 -8.88 5.43
N ASN A 66 -7.87 -9.31 4.29
CA ASN A 66 -8.67 -9.53 3.10
C ASN A 66 -9.49 -10.82 3.29
N SER A 67 -10.81 -10.68 3.45
CA SER A 67 -11.75 -11.80 3.63
C SER A 67 -11.79 -12.83 2.49
N LYS A 68 -11.10 -12.57 1.37
CA LYS A 68 -11.06 -13.46 0.18
C LYS A 68 -9.79 -14.28 0.01
N SER A 69 -8.79 -14.13 0.88
CA SER A 69 -7.72 -15.12 0.95
C SER A 69 -7.89 -15.87 2.26
N GLY A 70 -8.10 -17.19 2.21
CA GLY A 70 -8.09 -18.10 3.36
C GLY A 70 -6.74 -18.16 4.11
N ALA A 71 -5.89 -17.15 3.93
CA ALA A 71 -4.69 -16.90 4.70
C ALA A 71 -4.80 -15.51 5.32
N ALA A 72 -5.76 -15.33 6.23
CA ALA A 72 -5.55 -14.43 7.36
C ALA A 72 -4.44 -15.02 8.22
N LYS A 73 -3.21 -15.08 7.71
CA LYS A 73 -2.06 -15.26 8.59
C LYS A 73 -1.92 -13.91 9.29
N PRO A 74 -2.19 -13.82 10.61
CA PRO A 74 -1.57 -12.75 11.39
C PRO A 74 -0.08 -12.76 11.05
N ALA A 75 0.58 -11.61 11.09
CA ALA A 75 2.03 -11.55 10.97
C ALA A 75 2.60 -12.57 11.97
N ALA A 76 2.93 -13.77 11.49
CA ALA A 76 3.36 -14.84 12.36
C ALA A 76 4.61 -14.31 13.08
N PRO A 77 4.74 -14.53 14.40
CA PRO A 77 5.98 -14.18 15.09
C PRO A 77 7.12 -14.75 14.25
N ALA A 78 8.12 -13.90 13.98
CA ALA A 78 9.14 -14.15 12.99
C ALA A 78 9.76 -15.55 13.20
N LYS A 79 9.29 -16.56 12.45
CA LYS A 79 9.96 -17.87 12.37
C LYS A 79 11.41 -17.57 12.03
N LYS A 80 12.36 -18.14 12.79
CA LYS A 80 13.82 -17.94 12.69
C LYS A 80 14.19 -17.48 11.28
N LYS A 81 14.61 -16.21 11.14
CA LYS A 81 14.93 -15.61 9.85
C LYS A 81 16.07 -16.42 9.24
N LYS A 82 15.75 -17.39 8.36
CA LYS A 82 16.79 -18.05 7.57
C LYS A 82 17.51 -16.96 6.78
N ALA A 83 18.84 -17.00 6.79
CA ALA A 83 19.64 -16.03 6.06
C ALA A 83 19.19 -16.01 4.59
N VAL A 84 18.79 -14.84 4.10
CA VAL A 84 18.41 -14.70 2.71
C VAL A 84 19.69 -14.70 1.89
N SER A 85 19.86 -15.70 1.02
CA SER A 85 21.00 -15.75 0.11
C SER A 85 21.11 -14.45 -0.69
N ALA A 86 22.28 -13.82 -0.65
CA ALA A 86 22.56 -12.60 -1.39
C ALA A 86 22.35 -12.78 -2.90
N LYS A 87 22.71 -13.95 -3.46
CA LYS A 87 22.49 -14.30 -4.87
C LYS A 87 21.00 -14.32 -5.22
N ARG A 88 20.17 -14.96 -4.38
CA ARG A 88 18.71 -14.99 -4.56
C ARG A 88 18.11 -13.58 -4.45
N SER A 89 18.57 -12.78 -3.49
CA SER A 89 18.10 -11.39 -3.33
C SER A 89 18.40 -10.56 -4.57
N LYS A 90 19.65 -10.56 -5.05
CA LYS A 90 20.06 -9.85 -6.28
C LYS A 90 19.25 -10.29 -7.51
N ALA A 91 19.03 -11.60 -7.67
CA ALA A 91 18.22 -12.14 -8.78
C ALA A 91 16.77 -11.65 -8.73
N ALA A 92 16.14 -11.67 -7.55
CA ALA A 92 14.77 -11.18 -7.36
C ALA A 92 14.67 -9.68 -7.68
N THR A 93 15.63 -8.86 -7.23
CA THR A 93 15.66 -7.44 -7.55
C THR A 93 15.82 -7.18 -9.05
N LYS A 94 16.73 -7.91 -9.72
CA LYS A 94 16.90 -7.81 -11.18
C LYS A 94 15.61 -8.17 -11.93
N ALA A 95 14.92 -9.24 -11.53
CA ALA A 95 13.65 -9.63 -12.14
C ALA A 95 12.57 -8.56 -11.94
N LEU A 96 12.46 -7.99 -10.73
CA LEU A 96 11.50 -6.92 -10.46
C LEU A 96 11.79 -5.65 -11.26
N LYS A 97 13.07 -5.28 -11.46
CA LYS A 97 13.46 -4.11 -12.28
C LYS A 97 13.06 -4.23 -13.75
N LYS A 98 12.94 -5.46 -14.28
CA LYS A 98 12.48 -5.71 -15.66
C LYS A 98 10.96 -5.57 -15.83
N LEU A 99 10.19 -5.55 -14.74
CA LEU A 99 8.75 -5.37 -14.80
C LEU A 99 8.38 -3.95 -15.26
N PRO A 100 7.20 -3.78 -15.87
CA PRO A 100 6.80 -2.48 -16.40
C PRO A 100 6.58 -1.47 -15.28
N LYS A 101 6.95 -0.21 -15.56
CA LYS A 101 6.78 0.94 -14.64
C LYS A 101 5.45 1.66 -14.84
N ASN A 102 4.82 1.50 -16.02
CA ASN A 102 3.52 2.09 -16.34
C ASN A 102 2.37 1.60 -15.43
N SER A 103 2.60 0.53 -14.67
CA SER A 103 1.72 0.06 -13.59
C SER A 103 1.50 1.09 -12.48
N ALA A 104 2.44 2.02 -12.31
CA ALA A 104 2.35 3.15 -11.38
C ALA A 104 1.94 4.47 -12.06
N SER A 105 1.52 4.42 -13.33
CA SER A 105 1.02 5.60 -14.05
C SER A 105 -0.29 6.11 -13.46
N PRO A 106 -0.56 7.42 -13.54
CA PRO A 106 -1.84 7.99 -13.13
C PRO A 106 -3.04 7.30 -13.80
N ALA A 107 -2.93 6.97 -15.09
CA ALA A 107 -3.98 6.28 -15.84
C ALA A 107 -4.25 4.86 -15.31
N ALA A 108 -3.21 4.06 -15.06
CA ALA A 108 -3.34 2.71 -14.54
C ALA A 108 -3.97 2.69 -13.13
N LEU A 109 -3.54 3.61 -12.26
CA LEU A 109 -4.11 3.78 -10.92
C LEU A 109 -5.57 4.23 -10.99
N SER A 110 -5.89 5.21 -11.83
CA SER A 110 -7.26 5.70 -12.04
C SER A 110 -8.21 4.60 -12.55
N ARG A 111 -7.76 3.79 -13.51
CA ARG A 111 -8.57 2.66 -14.02
C ARG A 111 -8.87 1.66 -12.90
N GLN A 112 -7.89 1.35 -12.06
CA GLN A 112 -8.05 0.43 -10.94
C GLN A 112 -9.01 0.98 -9.87
N THR A 113 -8.91 2.27 -9.52
CA THR A 113 -9.78 2.89 -8.52
C THR A 113 -11.22 3.01 -9.03
N LYS A 114 -11.43 3.42 -10.28
CA LYS A 114 -12.74 3.47 -10.93
C LYS A 114 -13.41 2.08 -10.96
N ALA A 115 -12.66 1.05 -11.35
CA ALA A 115 -13.18 -0.33 -11.36
C ALA A 115 -13.58 -0.80 -9.96
N ALA A 116 -12.75 -0.53 -8.95
CA ALA A 116 -13.06 -0.87 -7.56
C ALA A 116 -14.28 -0.11 -7.02
N ALA A 117 -14.43 1.16 -7.39
CA ALA A 117 -15.57 2.00 -7.00
C ALA A 117 -16.88 1.52 -7.65
N LYS A 118 -16.85 1.12 -8.93
CA LYS A 118 -18.00 0.54 -9.63
C LYS A 118 -18.51 -0.71 -8.91
N LYS A 119 -17.60 -1.61 -8.51
CA LYS A 119 -17.92 -2.86 -7.81
C LYS A 119 -18.56 -2.66 -6.43
N ARG A 120 -18.27 -1.55 -5.74
CA ARG A 120 -18.81 -1.26 -4.40
C ARG A 120 -20.25 -0.74 -4.40
N GLY A 121 -20.76 -0.28 -5.54
CA GLY A 121 -22.09 0.32 -5.62
C GLY A 121 -22.18 1.76 -5.08
N PRO A 122 -23.33 2.44 -5.26
CA PRO A 122 -23.50 3.85 -4.95
C PRO A 122 -23.52 4.16 -3.43
N LYS A 123 -24.18 3.32 -2.63
CA LYS A 123 -24.32 3.52 -1.17
C LYS A 123 -22.95 3.52 -0.46
N ALA A 124 -22.08 2.57 -0.81
CA ALA A 124 -20.73 2.48 -0.25
C ALA A 124 -19.82 3.64 -0.70
N ARG A 125 -19.99 4.12 -1.95
CA ARG A 125 -19.30 5.32 -2.45
C ARG A 125 -19.70 6.56 -1.64
N LYS A 126 -21.00 6.77 -1.39
CA LYS A 126 -21.53 7.87 -0.56
C LYS A 126 -20.98 7.82 0.87
N ALA A 127 -20.99 6.65 1.51
CA ALA A 127 -20.45 6.48 2.86
C ALA A 127 -18.94 6.81 2.92
N SER A 128 -18.17 6.35 1.93
CA SER A 128 -16.73 6.64 1.84
C SER A 128 -16.45 8.13 1.66
N ALA A 129 -17.23 8.83 0.83
CA ALA A 129 -17.11 10.27 0.62
C ALA A 129 -17.43 11.05 1.91
N ARG A 130 -18.51 10.69 2.62
CA ARG A 130 -18.86 11.29 3.92
C ARG A 130 -17.74 11.11 4.95
N LYS A 131 -17.15 9.91 5.03
CA LYS A 131 -16.01 9.62 5.91
C LYS A 131 -14.78 10.45 5.53
N ALA A 132 -14.49 10.59 4.25
CA ALA A 132 -13.37 11.42 3.79
C ALA A 132 -13.57 12.89 4.15
N ALA A 133 -14.79 13.42 3.98
CA ALA A 133 -15.13 14.78 4.35
C ALA A 133 -14.96 15.03 5.85
N SER A 134 -15.43 14.12 6.72
CA SER A 134 -15.25 14.27 8.17
C SER A 134 -13.77 14.23 8.57
N THR A 135 -12.96 13.37 7.95
CA THR A 135 -11.51 13.34 8.22
C THR A 135 -10.81 14.63 7.79
N ARG A 136 -11.21 15.24 6.67
CA ARG A 136 -10.63 16.51 6.20
C ARG A 136 -10.96 17.67 7.13
N LYS A 137 -12.21 17.74 7.62
CA LYS A 137 -12.61 18.76 8.60
C LYS A 137 -11.78 18.65 9.88
N LYS A 138 -11.62 17.44 10.42
CA LYS A 138 -10.85 17.19 11.64
C LYS A 138 -9.36 17.55 11.52
N SER A 139 -8.76 17.44 10.33
CA SER A 139 -7.36 17.82 10.10
C SER A 139 -7.14 19.32 9.81
N ALA A 140 -8.22 20.07 9.58
CA ALA A 140 -8.17 21.50 9.27
C ALA A 140 -8.58 22.38 10.46
N SER A 141 -8.99 21.75 11.56
CA SER A 141 -9.24 22.34 12.88
C SER A 141 -8.05 22.06 13.79
#